data_AF-A0A3A2Z6Z7-F1
#
_entry.id   AF-A0A3A2Z6Z7-F1
#
_cell.length_a   1.000
_cell.length_b   1.000
_cell.length_c   1.000
_cell.angle_alpha   90.00
_cell.angle_beta   90.00
_cell.angle_gamma   90.00
#
_symmetry.space_group_name_H-M   'P 1'
#
loop_
_entity.id
_entity.type
_entity.pdbx_description
1 polymer ?
#
loop_
_entity_poly.entity_id
_entity_poly.type
_entity_poly.pdbx_seq_one_letter_code
_entity_poly.pdbx_strand_id
1 'polypeptide(L)'
;MRHALTYTALTHRAERAAKVADNSHSICLRSRMYYHRGLALRALVSDISNMEPQTNDAVIASVLSFLVGEIRHSPSEWQNHFYGAIELVRLRGGLESLARSSVVSRPNLLYLLM
;
A
#
# COMPACT_ATOMS: atom_id res chain seq x y z
N MET A 1 -7.54 -2.89 -6.20
CA MET A 1 -6.14 -3.41 -6.16
C MET A 1 -5.11 -2.74 -7.12
N ARG A 2 -5.31 -2.68 -8.45
CA ARG A 2 -4.29 -2.15 -9.41
C ARG A 2 -3.70 -0.79 -9.03
N HIS A 3 -4.56 0.15 -8.62
CA HIS A 3 -4.14 1.49 -8.23
C HIS A 3 -3.36 1.53 -6.91
N ALA A 4 -3.63 0.60 -5.98
CA ALA A 4 -2.93 0.49 -4.71
C ALA A 4 -1.48 0.00 -4.92
N LEU A 5 -1.28 -1.01 -5.77
CA LEU A 5 0.07 -1.45 -6.16
C LEU A 5 0.85 -0.35 -6.89
N THR A 6 0.17 0.39 -7.77
CA THR A 6 0.79 1.51 -8.49
C THR A 6 1.17 2.63 -7.53
N TYR A 7 0.35 2.90 -6.53
CA TYR A 7 0.66 3.82 -5.44
C TYR A 7 1.93 3.37 -4.71
N THR A 8 1.96 2.18 -4.12
CA THR A 8 3.13 1.67 -3.37
C THR A 8 4.41 1.67 -4.21
N ALA A 9 4.34 1.30 -5.49
CA ALA A 9 5.48 1.34 -6.39
C ALA A 9 5.98 2.77 -6.66
N LEU A 10 5.06 3.73 -6.85
CA LEU A 10 5.40 5.15 -7.03
C LEU A 10 5.95 5.77 -5.75
N THR A 11 5.45 5.36 -4.59
CA THR A 11 5.94 5.76 -3.27
C THR A 11 7.41 5.39 -3.10
N HIS A 12 7.76 4.13 -3.35
CA HIS A 12 9.16 3.68 -3.32
C HIS A 12 10.05 4.46 -4.30
N ARG A 13 9.55 4.71 -5.52
CA ARG A 13 10.29 5.48 -6.54
C ARG A 13 10.49 6.94 -6.13
N ALA A 14 9.48 7.57 -5.54
CA ALA A 14 9.54 8.96 -5.08
C ALA A 14 10.56 9.10 -3.95
N GLU A 15 10.60 8.18 -3.00
CA GLU A 15 11.60 8.17 -1.93
C GLU A 15 13.02 8.02 -2.45
N ARG A 16 13.22 7.13 -3.43
CA ARG A 16 14.54 6.95 -4.06
C ARG A 16 14.94 8.17 -4.89
N ALA A 17 13.99 8.79 -5.60
CA ALA A 17 14.24 9.99 -6.38
C ALA A 17 14.51 11.21 -5.50
N ALA A 18 13.86 11.35 -4.35
CA ALA A 18 14.10 12.46 -3.40
C ALA A 18 15.56 12.51 -2.91
N LYS A 19 16.30 11.40 -2.97
CA LYS A 19 17.71 11.32 -2.58
C LYS A 19 18.69 11.77 -3.69
N VAL A 20 18.26 11.86 -4.95
CA VAL A 20 19.17 11.97 -6.12
C VAL A 20 18.69 12.98 -7.18
N ALA A 21 17.39 13.27 -7.27
CA ALA A 21 16.78 13.91 -8.44
C ALA A 21 16.58 15.44 -8.32
N ASP A 22 16.53 16.09 -9.48
CA ASP A 22 16.11 17.48 -9.65
C ASP A 22 14.67 17.72 -9.13
N ASN A 23 14.41 18.94 -8.66
CA ASN A 23 13.18 19.32 -7.98
C ASN A 23 11.93 19.09 -8.86
N SER A 24 12.04 19.36 -10.17
CA SER A 24 10.94 19.20 -11.13
C SER A 24 10.47 17.74 -11.29
N HIS A 25 11.42 16.80 -11.32
CA HIS A 25 11.15 15.36 -11.44
C HIS A 25 10.48 14.81 -10.18
N SER A 26 10.96 15.25 -9.01
CA SER A 26 10.38 14.90 -7.70
C SER A 26 8.93 15.34 -7.57
N ILE A 27 8.61 16.57 -8.00
CA ILE A 27 7.23 17.11 -7.99
C ILE A 27 6.31 16.28 -8.88
N CYS A 28 6.74 15.94 -10.11
CA CYS A 28 5.94 15.13 -11.03
C CYS A 28 5.64 13.72 -10.45
N LEU A 29 6.64 13.08 -9.84
CA LEU A 29 6.48 11.77 -9.20
C LEU A 29 5.49 11.83 -8.02
N ARG A 30 5.60 12.85 -7.15
CA ARG A 30 4.65 13.06 -6.04
C ARG A 30 3.22 13.28 -6.54
N SER A 31 3.02 14.10 -7.57
CA SER A 31 1.70 14.36 -8.14
C SER A 31 1.05 13.07 -8.68
N ARG A 32 1.81 12.24 -9.40
CA ARG A 32 1.33 10.94 -9.89
C ARG A 32 1.03 9.98 -8.74
N MET A 33 1.88 9.95 -7.72
CA MET A 33 1.69 9.14 -6.52
C MET A 33 0.36 9.49 -5.84
N TYR A 34 0.10 10.77 -5.54
CA TYR A 34 -1.16 11.20 -4.92
C TYR A 34 -2.38 10.96 -5.80
N TYR A 35 -2.25 11.11 -7.12
CA TYR A 35 -3.32 10.77 -8.06
C TYR A 35 -3.73 9.29 -7.95
N HIS A 36 -2.75 8.37 -7.96
CA HIS A 36 -3.02 6.94 -7.82
C HIS A 36 -3.51 6.56 -6.41
N ARG A 37 -3.03 7.24 -5.36
CA ARG A 37 -3.57 7.11 -3.99
C ARG A 37 -5.07 7.40 -3.97
N GLY A 38 -5.49 8.51 -4.57
CA GLY A 38 -6.91 8.90 -4.64
C GLY A 38 -7.77 7.90 -5.42
N LEU A 39 -7.28 7.40 -6.55
CA LEU A 39 -7.98 6.35 -7.31
C LEU A 39 -8.09 5.04 -6.54
N ALA A 40 -7.02 4.65 -5.85
CA ALA A 40 -6.99 3.44 -5.05
C ALA A 40 -7.95 3.53 -3.85
N LEU A 41 -8.08 4.71 -3.22
CA LEU A 41 -9.00 4.94 -2.10
C LEU A 41 -10.45 4.82 -2.56
N ARG A 42 -10.80 5.48 -3.68
CA ARG A 42 -12.15 5.39 -4.26
C ARG A 42 -12.51 3.96 -4.65
N ALA A 43 -11.58 3.24 -5.28
CA ALA A 43 -11.77 1.85 -5.64
C ALA A 43 -11.96 0.97 -4.39
N LEU A 44 -11.13 1.17 -3.35
CA LEU A 44 -11.25 0.41 -2.10
C LEU A 44 -12.58 0.66 -1.38
N VAL A 45 -13.02 1.91 -1.30
CA VAL A 45 -14.33 2.25 -0.71
C VAL A 45 -15.45 1.57 -1.49
N SER A 46 -15.40 1.61 -2.82
CA SER A 46 -16.36 0.90 -3.68
C SER A 46 -16.33 -0.61 -3.45
N ASP A 47 -15.14 -1.21 -3.33
CA ASP A 47 -14.97 -2.65 -3.12
C ASP A 47 -15.51 -3.09 -1.73
N ILE A 48 -15.33 -2.26 -0.69
CA ILE A 48 -15.87 -2.50 0.66
C ILE A 48 -17.40 -2.37 0.67
N SER A 49 -17.95 -1.35 -0.01
CA SER A 49 -19.40 -1.11 -0.04
C SER A 49 -20.18 -2.18 -0.80
N ASN A 50 -19.54 -2.92 -1.71
CA ASN A 50 -20.17 -3.95 -2.55
C ASN A 50 -19.63 -5.36 -2.24
N MET A 51 -19.12 -5.57 -1.02
CA MET A 51 -18.35 -6.76 -0.68
C MET A 51 -19.24 -8.00 -0.51
N GLU A 52 -19.11 -8.96 -1.41
CA GLU A 52 -19.53 -10.34 -1.17
C GLU A 52 -18.49 -11.05 -0.26
N PRO A 53 -18.88 -12.05 0.55
CA PRO A 53 -17.98 -12.72 1.52
C PRO A 53 -16.68 -13.29 0.91
N GLN A 54 -16.64 -13.55 -0.40
CA GLN A 54 -15.50 -14.12 -1.12
C GLN A 54 -14.46 -13.09 -1.61
N THR A 55 -14.74 -11.78 -1.54
CA THR A 55 -13.82 -10.70 -2.02
C THR A 55 -12.72 -10.30 -1.02
N ASN A 56 -12.50 -11.09 0.02
CA ASN A 56 -11.68 -10.76 1.19
C ASN A 56 -10.22 -10.42 0.87
N ASP A 57 -9.58 -11.19 -0.02
CA ASP A 57 -8.13 -11.14 -0.21
C ASP A 57 -7.66 -9.89 -0.96
N ALA A 58 -8.41 -9.45 -1.97
CA ALA A 58 -8.06 -8.28 -2.77
C ALA A 58 -8.27 -6.96 -1.99
N VAL A 59 -9.31 -6.93 -1.14
CA VAL A 59 -9.58 -5.80 -0.23
C VAL A 59 -8.49 -5.72 0.83
N ILE A 60 -8.18 -6.83 1.51
CA ILE A 60 -7.10 -6.88 2.51
C ILE A 60 -5.75 -6.54 1.90
N ALA A 61 -5.41 -7.07 0.72
CA ALA A 61 -4.18 -6.71 0.04
C ALA A 61 -4.12 -5.22 -0.30
N SER A 62 -5.25 -4.61 -0.68
CA SER A 62 -5.33 -3.18 -0.97
C SER A 62 -5.17 -2.34 0.30
N VAL A 63 -5.83 -2.71 1.41
CA VAL A 63 -5.67 -2.04 2.72
C VAL A 63 -4.22 -2.14 3.22
N LEU A 64 -3.62 -3.34 3.12
CA LEU A 64 -2.22 -3.54 3.49
C LEU A 64 -1.28 -2.67 2.65
N SER A 65 -1.52 -2.57 1.33
CA SER A 65 -0.73 -1.71 0.43
C SER A 65 -0.77 -0.24 0.86
N PHE A 66 -1.92 0.22 1.36
CA PHE A 66 -2.07 1.58 1.89
C PHE A 66 -1.32 1.77 3.19
N LEU A 67 -1.55 0.92 4.20
CA LEU A 67 -0.90 1.05 5.50
C LEU A 67 0.62 1.07 5.34
N VAL A 68 1.14 0.18 4.51
CA VAL A 68 2.57 0.07 4.21
C VAL A 68 3.10 1.30 3.46
N GLY A 69 2.38 1.81 2.46
CA GLY A 69 2.78 3.03 1.74
C GLY A 69 2.74 4.30 2.61
N GLU A 70 1.81 4.40 3.55
CA GLU A 70 1.61 5.57 4.40
C GLU A 70 2.61 5.67 5.57
N ILE A 71 3.20 4.55 6.03
CA ILE A 71 4.22 4.54 7.11
C ILE A 71 5.32 5.58 6.86
N ARG A 72 5.74 5.74 5.60
CA ARG A 72 6.83 6.64 5.21
C ARG A 72 6.37 8.07 4.88
N HIS A 73 5.06 8.27 4.70
CA HIS A 73 4.46 9.55 4.30
C HIS A 73 3.74 10.26 5.44
N SER A 74 3.46 9.55 6.54
CA SER A 74 2.76 10.06 7.71
C SER A 74 3.63 9.92 8.97
N PRO A 75 4.67 10.76 9.13
CA PRO A 75 5.63 10.63 10.22
C PRO A 75 5.04 10.87 11.62
N SER A 76 3.85 11.46 11.74
CA SER A 76 3.13 11.56 13.01
C SER A 76 2.32 10.30 13.35
N GLU A 77 1.86 9.55 12.34
CA GLU A 77 0.91 8.43 12.49
C GLU A 77 1.51 7.07 12.08
N TRP A 78 2.82 7.02 11.77
CA TRP A 78 3.46 5.83 11.22
C TRP A 78 3.28 4.59 12.10
N GLN A 79 3.25 4.77 13.43
CA GLN A 79 3.03 3.69 14.39
C GLN A 79 1.65 3.07 14.23
N ASN A 80 0.62 3.89 14.06
CA ASN A 80 -0.76 3.43 13.87
C ASN A 80 -0.89 2.66 12.55
N HIS A 81 -0.25 3.14 11.48
CA HIS A 81 -0.19 2.44 10.21
C HIS A 81 0.57 1.11 10.30
N PHE A 82 1.70 1.09 11.01
CA PHE A 82 2.51 -0.12 11.22
C PHE A 82 1.75 -1.17 12.04
N TYR A 83 1.18 -0.79 13.18
CA TYR A 83 0.40 -1.71 14.02
C TYR A 83 -0.81 -2.27 13.27
N GLY A 84 -1.52 -1.43 12.51
CA GLY A 84 -2.61 -1.88 11.66
C GLY A 84 -2.16 -2.89 10.60
N ALA A 85 -0.98 -2.69 10.00
CA ALA A 85 -0.44 -3.61 9.01
C ALA A 85 -0.06 -4.97 9.64
N ILE A 86 0.60 -4.95 10.80
CA ILE A 86 0.97 -6.16 11.53
C ILE A 86 -0.27 -6.95 11.97
N GLU A 87 -1.29 -6.27 12.49
CA GLU A 87 -2.51 -6.94 12.93
C GLU A 87 -3.27 -7.58 11.75
N LEU A 88 -3.34 -6.90 10.60
CA LEU A 88 -3.92 -7.50 9.39
C LEU A 88 -3.14 -8.72 8.89
N VAL A 89 -1.81 -8.69 8.94
CA VAL A 89 -0.98 -9.87 8.62
C VAL A 89 -1.28 -11.01 9.59
N ARG A 90 -1.39 -10.71 10.89
CA ARG A 90 -1.74 -11.70 11.92
C ARG A 90 -3.11 -12.34 11.67
N LEU A 91 -4.14 -11.52 11.40
CA LEU A 91 -5.50 -11.98 11.12
C LEU A 91 -5.59 -12.89 9.87
N ARG A 92 -4.64 -12.77 8.94
CA ARG A 92 -4.53 -13.64 7.76
C ARG A 92 -3.74 -14.93 7.97
N GLY A 93 -3.39 -15.25 9.22
CA GLY A 93 -2.61 -16.44 9.56
C GLY A 93 -1.10 -16.20 9.47
N GLY A 94 -0.67 -14.93 9.55
CA GLY A 94 0.74 -14.55 9.58
C GLY A 94 1.37 -14.35 8.20
N LEU A 95 2.64 -13.94 8.23
CA LEU A 95 3.42 -13.54 7.05
C LEU A 95 3.51 -14.67 6.01
N GLU A 96 3.71 -15.90 6.47
CA GLU A 96 3.87 -17.08 5.63
C GLU A 96 2.56 -17.46 4.92
N SER A 97 1.43 -17.38 5.65
CA SER A 97 0.09 -17.59 5.08
C SER A 97 -0.22 -16.53 4.02
N LEU A 98 0.09 -15.26 4.31
CA LEU A 98 -0.12 -14.16 3.38
C LEU A 98 0.78 -14.25 2.14
N ALA A 99 2.02 -14.71 2.28
CA ALA A 99 2.95 -14.93 1.16
C ALA A 99 2.51 -16.07 0.22
N ARG A 100 1.73 -17.03 0.75
CA ARG A 100 1.16 -18.15 0.01
C ARG A 100 -0.22 -17.85 -0.58
N SER A 101 -1.02 -16.99 0.04
CA SER A 101 -2.41 -16.75 -0.36
C SER A 101 -2.56 -15.97 -1.66
N SER A 102 -1.55 -15.18 -2.05
CA SER A 102 -1.63 -14.36 -3.25
C SER A 102 -0.24 -13.99 -3.75
N VAL A 103 0.03 -14.23 -5.04
CA VAL A 103 1.24 -13.71 -5.73
C VAL A 103 1.34 -12.18 -5.59
N VAL A 104 0.20 -11.52 -5.38
CA VAL A 104 0.05 -10.06 -5.34
C VAL A 104 0.35 -9.46 -3.96
N SER A 105 0.44 -10.25 -2.89
CA SER A 105 0.82 -9.75 -1.55
C SER A 105 2.33 -9.60 -1.38
N ARG A 106 3.14 -10.33 -2.17
CA ARG A 106 4.61 -10.34 -2.08
C ARG A 106 5.27 -8.94 -2.14
N PRO A 107 4.84 -8.00 -3.02
CA PRO A 107 5.40 -6.65 -3.03
C PRO A 107 5.19 -5.88 -1.73
N ASN A 108 4.04 -6.10 -1.06
CA ASN A 108 3.74 -5.46 0.22
C ASN A 108 4.61 -6.01 1.35
N LEU A 109 4.89 -7.33 1.33
CA LEU A 109 5.81 -7.95 2.30
C LEU A 109 7.23 -7.42 2.15
N LEU A 110 7.71 -7.29 0.91
CA LEU A 110 9.04 -6.74 0.64
C LEU A 110 9.15 -5.28 1.11
N TYR A 111 8.10 -4.48 0.92
CA TYR A 111 8.11 -3.09 1.38
C TYR A 111 8.06 -2.97 2.91
N LEU A 112 7.36 -3.87 3.60
CA LEU A 112 7.28 -3.89 5.07
C LEU A 112 8.62 -4.27 5.73
N LEU A 113 9.45 -5.04 5.01
CA LEU A 113 10.73 -5.58 5.50
C LEU A 113 11.97 -4.72 5.12
N MET A 114 11.81 -3.69 4.29
CA MET A 114 12.86 -2.73 3.89
C MET A 114 12.59 -1.34 4.45
#